data_AF-A0A1L7WX30-F1
#
_entry.id   AF-A0A1L7WX30-F1
#
_cell.length_a   1.000
_cell.length_b   1.000
_cell.length_c   1.000
_cell.angle_alpha   90.00
_cell.angle_beta   90.00
_cell.angle_gamma   90.00
#
_symmetry.space_group_name_H-M   'P 1'
#
loop_
_entity.id
_entity.type
_entity.pdbx_description
1 polymer ?
#
loop_
_entity_poly.entity_id
_entity_poly.type
_entity_poly.pdbx_seq_one_letter_code
_entity_poly.pdbx_strand_id
1 'polypeptide(L)'
;MASPTAQAPTSSTTRIIRKPGANADVSITSAGIERNEIREVTMVWPDGSTLPVPKDIFNPAKYDIVGHLLRIMDTTTRPDFLSKKWFEIVVEESSLNSSVSGVRVLDKLSLLSPIFHQIQKLIVRIVIPAGVVIQKTEYKTSSARTFLLELVRELRAFDSLKQMYVVLELPEGSDNTDKRHLAAYVLPFYHLDTFTHWKLQHQEFGQYPCFASNACIRHIDKTYEEFVQEERKELEKEKRQKVEDNNHMIIRPSANPIPLEFPRKIFKQPETIKPSDTHKSTKGSTSR
;
A
#
# COMPACT_ATOMS: atom_id res chain seq x y z
N MET A 1 57.00 33.31 -3.13
CA MET A 1 56.34 32.60 -2.02
C MET A 1 55.93 31.23 -2.54
N ALA A 2 56.36 30.14 -1.92
CA ALA A 2 56.01 28.79 -2.36
C ALA A 2 54.62 28.42 -1.84
N SER A 3 53.73 27.94 -2.72
CA SER A 3 52.44 27.41 -2.31
C SER A 3 52.65 26.15 -1.46
N PRO A 4 51.99 26.00 -0.31
CA PRO A 4 52.09 24.78 0.47
C PRO A 4 51.60 23.59 -0.36
N THR A 5 52.43 22.55 -0.47
CA THR A 5 52.07 21.29 -1.13
C THR A 5 50.91 20.65 -0.37
N ALA A 6 49.76 20.51 -1.01
CA ALA A 6 48.61 19.85 -0.41
C ALA A 6 48.96 18.40 -0.04
N GLN A 7 48.89 18.06 1.24
CA GLN A 7 49.11 16.69 1.71
C GLN A 7 47.89 15.83 1.42
N ALA A 8 48.11 14.60 0.94
CA ALA A 8 47.06 13.62 0.71
C ALA A 8 46.52 13.08 2.05
N PRO A 9 45.24 12.65 2.11
CA PRO A 9 44.69 12.01 3.30
C PRO A 9 45.41 10.68 3.59
N THR A 10 45.67 10.43 4.88
CA THR A 10 46.33 9.23 5.41
C THR A 10 45.40 8.02 5.40
N SER A 11 44.10 8.23 5.63
CA SER A 11 43.10 7.15 5.60
C SER A 11 41.71 7.68 5.24
N SER A 12 40.78 6.75 4.94
CA SER A 12 39.38 7.09 4.71
C SER A 12 38.46 6.04 5.31
N THR A 13 37.44 6.47 6.04
CA THR A 13 36.35 5.63 6.52
C THR A 13 35.09 5.94 5.72
N THR A 14 34.32 4.90 5.36
CA THR A 14 33.07 5.07 4.63
C THR A 14 31.90 4.65 5.48
N ARG A 15 30.87 5.49 5.54
CA ARG A 15 29.59 5.17 6.18
C ARG A 15 28.44 5.43 5.20
N ILE A 16 27.43 4.58 5.25
CA ILE A 16 26.14 4.85 4.59
C ILE A 16 25.20 5.44 5.64
N ILE A 17 24.73 6.65 5.39
CA ILE A 17 23.78 7.35 6.26
C ILE A 17 22.55 7.75 5.45
N ARG A 18 21.43 7.97 6.12
CA ARG A 18 20.20 8.42 5.47
C ARG A 18 20.33 9.89 5.05
N LYS A 19 19.70 10.27 3.92
CA LYS A 19 19.55 11.65 3.48
C LYS A 19 18.84 12.47 4.57
N PRO A 20 19.28 13.71 4.84
CA PRO A 20 18.58 14.60 5.78
C PRO A 20 17.09 14.72 5.41
N GLY A 21 16.21 14.58 6.40
CA GLY A 21 14.75 14.67 6.22
C GLY A 21 14.04 13.40 5.76
N ALA A 22 14.77 12.36 5.31
CA ALA A 22 14.11 11.11 4.92
C ALA A 22 13.70 10.26 6.13
N ASN A 23 12.48 9.72 6.09
CA ASN A 23 11.94 8.85 7.17
C ASN A 23 12.38 7.39 7.04
N ALA A 24 12.76 6.97 5.84
CA ALA A 24 13.13 5.61 5.49
C ALA A 24 14.37 5.55 4.60
N ASP A 25 14.93 4.35 4.41
CA ASP A 25 16.10 4.13 3.58
C ASP A 25 15.73 4.00 2.09
N VAL A 26 14.49 3.61 1.80
CA VAL A 26 13.89 3.54 0.46
C VAL A 26 12.51 4.19 0.50
N SER A 27 12.21 5.11 -0.43
CA SER A 27 10.88 5.69 -0.60
C SER A 27 10.24 5.21 -1.91
N ILE A 28 8.94 4.94 -1.85
CA ILE A 28 8.08 4.51 -2.93
C ILE A 28 7.01 5.60 -3.09
N THR A 29 7.11 6.39 -4.15
CA THR A 29 6.18 7.48 -4.48
C THR A 29 5.43 7.16 -5.77
N SER A 30 4.50 8.02 -6.18
CA SER A 30 3.88 7.94 -7.51
C SER A 30 4.92 8.11 -8.64
N ALA A 31 5.94 8.97 -8.41
CA ALA A 31 6.99 9.26 -9.37
C ALA A 31 7.98 8.10 -9.56
N GLY A 32 8.31 7.37 -8.49
CA GLY A 32 9.28 6.28 -8.59
C GLY A 32 9.65 5.63 -7.26
N ILE A 33 10.68 4.80 -7.31
CA ILE A 33 11.27 4.17 -6.14
C ILE A 33 12.71 4.65 -6.04
N GLU A 34 13.08 5.21 -4.89
CA GLU A 34 14.38 5.79 -4.68
C GLU A 34 15.02 5.35 -3.37
N ARG A 35 16.35 5.37 -3.34
CA ARG A 35 17.15 5.05 -2.15
C ARG A 35 17.61 6.34 -1.49
N ASN A 36 17.18 6.54 -0.25
CA ASN A 36 17.39 7.77 0.52
C ASN A 36 18.65 7.70 1.37
N GLU A 37 19.73 7.15 0.83
CA GLU A 37 21.00 7.06 1.52
C GLU A 37 22.05 7.89 0.79
N ILE A 38 23.07 8.31 1.52
CA ILE A 38 24.28 8.92 0.98
C ILE A 38 25.49 8.18 1.53
N ARG A 39 26.57 8.16 0.75
CA ARG A 39 27.86 7.67 1.20
C ARG A 39 28.65 8.83 1.78
N GLU A 40 28.83 8.83 3.09
CA GLU A 40 29.74 9.76 3.75
C GLU A 40 31.14 9.14 3.79
N VAL A 41 32.12 9.82 3.20
CA VAL A 41 33.52 9.42 3.27
C VAL A 41 34.23 10.40 4.18
N THR A 42 34.63 9.92 5.37
CA THR A 42 35.46 10.70 6.29
C THR A 42 36.91 10.44 5.93
N MET A 43 37.57 11.44 5.36
CA MET A 43 39.00 11.43 5.15
C MET A 43 39.71 11.85 6.44
N VAL A 44 40.91 11.33 6.68
CA VAL A 44 41.75 11.65 7.85
C VAL A 44 43.12 12.10 7.34
N TRP A 45 43.59 13.27 7.79
CA TRP A 45 44.84 13.88 7.35
C TRP A 45 46.00 13.53 8.30
N PRO A 46 47.27 13.75 7.89
CA PRO A 46 48.43 13.48 8.73
C PRO A 46 48.44 14.22 10.07
N ASP A 47 47.79 15.38 10.14
CA ASP A 47 47.62 16.17 11.37
C ASP A 47 46.47 15.68 12.28
N GLY A 48 45.79 14.60 11.89
CA GLY A 48 44.64 14.05 12.61
C GLY A 48 43.32 14.78 12.33
N SER A 49 43.31 15.84 11.53
CA SER A 49 42.07 16.50 11.11
C SER A 49 41.23 15.55 10.26
N THR A 50 39.92 15.76 10.27
CA THR A 50 38.97 14.97 9.49
C THR A 50 38.03 15.86 8.70
N LEU A 51 37.62 15.38 7.54
CA LEU A 51 36.66 16.06 6.66
C LEU A 51 35.67 15.03 6.15
N PRO A 52 34.39 15.14 6.54
CA PRO A 52 33.33 14.34 5.94
C PRO A 52 33.01 14.89 4.54
N VAL A 53 33.07 14.01 3.54
CA VAL A 53 32.71 14.32 2.17
C VAL A 53 31.48 13.50 1.80
N PRO A 54 30.27 14.09 1.79
CA PRO A 54 29.07 13.38 1.38
C PRO A 54 29.10 13.14 -0.13
N LYS A 55 28.76 11.92 -0.53
CA LYS A 55 28.63 11.50 -1.93
C LYS A 55 27.24 10.90 -2.14
N ASP A 56 26.40 11.57 -2.92
CA ASP A 56 25.11 11.03 -3.34
C ASP A 56 25.29 10.03 -4.50
N ILE A 57 25.71 8.82 -4.13
CA ILE A 57 25.91 7.72 -5.08
C ILE A 57 24.59 7.03 -5.48
N PHE A 58 23.48 7.38 -4.83
CA PHE A 58 22.17 6.76 -5.02
C PHE A 58 21.16 7.75 -5.64
N ASN A 59 21.64 8.68 -6.46
CA ASN A 59 20.80 9.60 -7.19
C ASN A 59 19.82 8.83 -8.11
N PRO A 60 18.50 9.06 -8.01
CA PRO A 60 17.48 8.36 -8.80
C PRO A 60 17.69 8.44 -10.32
N ALA A 61 18.27 9.54 -10.82
CA ALA A 61 18.55 9.71 -12.25
C ALA A 61 19.63 8.74 -12.78
N LYS A 62 20.43 8.15 -11.89
CA LYS A 62 21.56 7.27 -12.23
C LYS A 62 21.47 5.88 -11.60
N TYR A 63 20.56 5.67 -10.66
CA TYR A 63 20.52 4.47 -9.84
C TYR A 63 19.11 3.84 -9.84
N ASP A 64 18.98 2.71 -10.54
CA ASP A 64 17.78 1.89 -10.55
C ASP A 64 17.79 0.92 -9.35
N ILE A 65 17.14 1.32 -8.25
CA ILE A 65 17.05 0.47 -7.05
C ILE A 65 16.25 -0.81 -7.29
N VAL A 66 15.23 -0.79 -8.15
CA VAL A 66 14.40 -1.97 -8.44
C VAL A 66 15.25 -3.00 -9.19
N GLY A 67 15.93 -2.57 -10.26
CA GLY A 67 16.87 -3.40 -11.00
C GLY A 67 17.99 -3.92 -10.12
N HIS A 68 18.52 -3.09 -9.22
CA HIS A 68 19.56 -3.53 -8.29
C HIS A 68 19.02 -4.63 -7.36
N LEU A 69 17.89 -4.41 -6.67
CA LEU A 69 17.34 -5.38 -5.73
C LEU A 69 16.96 -6.70 -6.40
N LEU A 70 16.38 -6.66 -7.59
CA LEU A 70 15.85 -7.85 -8.24
C LEU A 70 16.90 -8.62 -9.06
N ARG A 71 17.83 -7.91 -9.71
CA ARG A 71 18.74 -8.51 -10.71
C ARG A 71 20.21 -8.52 -10.31
N ILE A 72 20.68 -7.52 -9.56
CA ILE A 72 22.12 -7.34 -9.28
C ILE A 72 22.48 -7.81 -7.87
N MET A 73 21.63 -7.52 -6.87
CA MET A 73 21.89 -7.87 -5.48
C MET A 73 21.76 -9.37 -5.30
N ASP A 74 22.82 -10.00 -4.80
CA ASP A 74 22.87 -11.44 -4.63
C ASP A 74 21.84 -11.93 -3.58
N THR A 75 21.55 -13.23 -3.63
CA THR A 75 20.53 -13.87 -2.80
C THR A 75 20.87 -13.90 -1.32
N THR A 76 22.12 -13.65 -0.93
CA THR A 76 22.56 -13.62 0.48
C THR A 76 22.48 -12.19 1.03
N THR A 77 22.93 -11.20 0.27
CA THR A 77 22.91 -9.78 0.68
C THR A 77 21.49 -9.21 0.67
N ARG A 78 20.63 -9.64 -0.26
CA ARG A 78 19.29 -9.08 -0.43
C ARG A 78 18.36 -9.28 0.78
N PRO A 79 18.22 -10.49 1.35
CA PRO A 79 17.43 -10.67 2.57
C PRO A 79 17.97 -9.85 3.75
N ASP A 80 19.30 -9.73 3.88
CA ASP A 80 19.93 -8.91 4.93
C ASP A 80 19.58 -7.43 4.77
N PHE A 81 19.64 -6.91 3.54
CA PHE A 81 19.23 -5.55 3.22
C PHE A 81 17.74 -5.31 3.53
N LEU A 82 16.84 -6.16 3.01
CA LEU A 82 15.39 -6.01 3.13
C LEU A 82 14.86 -6.17 4.56
N SER A 83 15.56 -6.96 5.39
CA SER A 83 15.21 -7.12 6.80
C SER A 83 15.67 -5.97 7.69
N LYS A 84 16.81 -5.33 7.36
CA LYS A 84 17.38 -4.26 8.18
C LYS A 84 16.84 -2.89 7.85
N LYS A 85 16.57 -2.62 6.57
CA LYS A 85 16.22 -1.30 6.05
C LYS A 85 14.73 -0.99 6.19
N TRP A 86 14.44 0.29 6.35
CA TRP A 86 13.08 0.84 6.33
C TRP A 86 12.67 1.18 4.90
N PHE A 87 11.47 0.75 4.52
CA PHE A 87 10.78 1.17 3.31
C PHE A 87 9.67 2.16 3.68
N GLU A 88 9.47 3.20 2.89
CA GLU A 88 8.36 4.15 3.04
C GLU A 88 7.51 4.15 1.76
N ILE A 89 6.21 3.95 1.91
CA ILE A 89 5.22 4.22 0.87
C ILE A 89 4.65 5.61 1.15
N VAL A 90 4.81 6.52 0.18
CA VAL A 90 4.32 7.89 0.28
C VAL A 90 3.03 8.01 -0.53
N VAL A 91 1.93 8.17 0.18
CA VAL A 91 0.59 8.38 -0.37
C VAL A 91 0.34 9.88 -0.44
N GLU A 92 0.58 10.45 -1.61
CA GLU A 92 0.33 11.85 -1.91
C GLU A 92 -1.17 12.11 -2.13
N GLU A 93 -1.60 13.36 -1.99
CA GLU A 93 -2.99 13.78 -2.24
C GLU A 93 -3.49 13.37 -3.64
N SER A 94 -2.63 13.46 -4.65
CA SER A 94 -2.92 13.02 -6.02
C SER A 94 -3.35 11.55 -6.10
N SER A 95 -2.78 10.70 -5.24
CA SER A 95 -3.13 9.28 -5.17
C SER A 95 -4.50 9.07 -4.53
N LEU A 96 -4.81 9.82 -3.46
CA LEU A 96 -6.09 9.77 -2.74
C LEU A 96 -7.28 10.24 -3.59
N ASN A 97 -7.03 11.19 -4.50
CA ASN A 97 -8.04 11.79 -5.37
C ASN A 97 -8.18 11.08 -6.73
N SER A 98 -7.30 10.13 -7.05
CA SER A 98 -7.26 9.53 -8.39
C SER A 98 -8.44 8.58 -8.63
N SER A 99 -9.50 9.07 -9.28
CA SER A 99 -10.71 8.28 -9.53
C SER A 99 -10.48 7.13 -10.52
N VAL A 100 -9.66 7.27 -11.56
CA VAL A 100 -9.20 6.19 -12.48
C VAL A 100 -8.21 6.82 -13.49
N SER A 101 -7.07 6.17 -13.79
CA SER A 101 -6.13 6.36 -14.94
C SER A 101 -4.77 7.08 -14.78
N GLY A 102 -4.33 7.49 -13.59
CA GLY A 102 -2.96 8.01 -13.38
C GLY A 102 -1.93 6.95 -12.98
N VAL A 103 -0.63 7.24 -13.12
CA VAL A 103 0.45 6.46 -12.48
C VAL A 103 0.25 6.54 -10.97
N ARG A 104 -0.05 5.41 -10.34
CA ARG A 104 -0.30 5.31 -8.90
C ARG A 104 0.93 4.82 -8.17
N VAL A 105 1.05 5.20 -6.90
CA VAL A 105 2.05 4.57 -6.00
C VAL A 105 1.88 3.05 -5.93
N LEU A 106 0.66 2.52 -6.11
CA LEU A 106 0.38 1.09 -6.21
C LEU A 106 1.05 0.44 -7.44
N ASP A 107 1.14 1.14 -8.57
CA ASP A 107 1.83 0.62 -9.76
C ASP A 107 3.32 0.49 -9.48
N LYS A 108 3.92 1.47 -8.79
CA LYS A 108 5.32 1.40 -8.36
C LYS A 108 5.54 0.29 -7.34
N LEU A 109 4.63 0.16 -6.38
CA LEU A 109 4.65 -0.88 -5.37
C LEU A 109 4.70 -2.28 -6.03
N SER A 110 3.89 -2.52 -7.06
CA SER A 110 3.82 -3.82 -7.77
C SER A 110 5.17 -4.29 -8.36
N LEU A 111 6.07 -3.36 -8.71
CA LEU A 111 7.41 -3.68 -9.20
C LEU A 111 8.28 -4.40 -8.17
N LEU A 112 7.99 -4.22 -6.88
CA LEU A 112 8.68 -4.87 -5.76
C LEU A 112 7.97 -6.15 -5.29
N SER A 113 6.85 -6.54 -5.91
CA SER A 113 6.07 -7.72 -5.52
C SER A 113 6.87 -9.02 -5.35
N PRO A 114 7.92 -9.31 -6.16
CA PRO A 114 8.69 -10.54 -5.97
C PRO A 114 9.47 -10.61 -4.65
N ILE A 115 9.60 -9.50 -3.91
CA ILE A 115 10.40 -9.40 -2.68
C ILE A 115 9.63 -8.85 -1.47
N PHE A 116 8.31 -8.65 -1.56
CA PHE A 116 7.51 -8.19 -0.42
C PHE A 116 7.65 -9.06 0.82
N HIS A 117 7.70 -10.39 0.61
CA HIS A 117 7.87 -11.38 1.66
C HIS A 117 9.24 -11.30 2.39
N GLN A 118 10.12 -10.38 2.02
CA GLN A 118 11.42 -10.18 2.69
C GLN A 118 11.50 -8.85 3.42
N ILE A 119 10.56 -7.93 3.17
CA ILE A 119 10.54 -6.59 3.77
C ILE A 119 9.97 -6.69 5.18
N GLN A 120 10.76 -6.28 6.18
CA GLN A 120 10.38 -6.41 7.60
C GLN A 120 9.95 -5.10 8.26
N LYS A 121 10.25 -3.94 7.66
CA LYS A 121 10.00 -2.62 8.25
C LYS A 121 9.41 -1.66 7.22
N LEU A 122 8.19 -1.22 7.47
CA LEU A 122 7.44 -0.39 6.54
C LEU A 122 6.89 0.87 7.22
N ILE A 123 6.97 2.00 6.54
CA ILE A 123 6.27 3.23 6.86
C ILE A 123 5.26 3.47 5.74
N VAL A 124 4.02 3.79 6.09
CA VAL A 124 3.02 4.28 5.16
C VAL A 124 2.73 5.71 5.56
N ARG A 125 3.30 6.66 4.82
CA ARG A 125 3.11 8.09 5.05
C ARG A 125 2.00 8.59 4.16
N ILE A 126 0.97 9.19 4.75
CA ILE A 126 -0.22 9.71 4.07
C ILE A 126 -0.21 11.22 4.19
N VAL A 127 -0.09 11.92 3.06
CA VAL A 127 -0.18 13.38 2.99
C VAL A 127 -1.66 13.76 2.95
N ILE A 128 -2.13 14.41 4.00
CA ILE A 128 -3.54 14.74 4.16
C ILE A 128 -3.89 16.02 3.37
N PRO A 129 -4.92 15.99 2.51
CA PRO A 129 -5.33 17.15 1.73
C PRO A 129 -5.85 18.29 2.63
N ALA A 130 -5.68 19.53 2.18
CA ALA A 130 -6.30 20.69 2.82
C ALA A 130 -7.83 20.64 2.63
N GLY A 131 -8.60 20.86 3.69
CA GLY A 131 -10.08 20.89 3.62
C GLY A 131 -10.75 19.55 3.98
N VAL A 132 -10.28 18.88 5.02
CA VAL A 132 -10.84 17.62 5.49
C VAL A 132 -12.27 17.83 6.04
N VAL A 133 -13.27 17.54 5.22
CA VAL A 133 -14.65 17.37 5.67
C VAL A 133 -14.96 15.89 5.59
N ILE A 134 -15.22 15.28 6.74
CA ILE A 134 -15.59 13.86 6.78
C ILE A 134 -16.80 13.71 7.69
N GLN A 135 -17.96 14.01 7.12
CA GLN A 135 -19.16 13.34 7.59
C GLN A 135 -19.05 11.84 7.25
N LYS A 136 -19.65 10.99 8.08
CA LYS A 136 -19.57 9.52 7.91
C LYS A 136 -20.09 9.05 6.53
N THR A 137 -21.09 9.74 5.98
CA THR A 137 -21.67 9.49 4.65
C THR A 137 -20.68 9.80 3.53
N GLU A 138 -19.93 10.90 3.65
CA GLU A 138 -18.89 11.31 2.71
C GLU A 138 -17.71 10.33 2.75
N TYR A 139 -17.34 9.84 3.95
CA TYR A 139 -16.28 8.84 4.10
C TYR A 139 -16.55 7.57 3.27
N LYS A 140 -17.75 6.98 3.38
CA LYS A 140 -18.10 5.72 2.71
C LYS A 140 -17.94 5.79 1.19
N THR A 141 -18.23 6.96 0.62
CA THR A 141 -18.21 7.21 -0.83
C THR A 141 -16.92 7.89 -1.31
N SER A 142 -16.00 8.22 -0.40
CA SER A 142 -14.76 8.93 -0.73
C SER A 142 -13.79 8.09 -1.57
N SER A 143 -13.12 8.74 -2.52
CA SER A 143 -12.02 8.15 -3.29
C SER A 143 -10.85 7.78 -2.37
N ALA A 144 -10.57 8.61 -1.36
CA ALA A 144 -9.50 8.36 -0.39
C ALA A 144 -9.70 7.03 0.35
N ARG A 145 -10.92 6.74 0.84
CA ARG A 145 -11.24 5.44 1.46
C ARG A 145 -11.01 4.29 0.49
N THR A 146 -11.53 4.41 -0.73
CA THR A 146 -11.41 3.37 -1.77
C THR A 146 -9.94 3.06 -2.05
N PHE A 147 -9.13 4.09 -2.27
CA PHE A 147 -7.69 3.97 -2.50
C PHE A 147 -6.97 3.32 -1.32
N LEU A 148 -7.25 3.76 -0.09
CA LEU A 148 -6.59 3.22 1.10
C LEU A 148 -6.96 1.75 1.37
N LEU A 149 -8.20 1.34 1.05
CA LEU A 149 -8.59 -0.07 1.11
C LEU A 149 -7.83 -0.91 0.06
N GLU A 150 -7.63 -0.39 -1.16
CA GLU A 150 -6.78 -1.04 -2.17
C GLU A 150 -5.34 -1.16 -1.69
N LEU A 151 -4.77 -0.09 -1.13
CA LEU A 151 -3.42 -0.12 -0.54
C LEU A 151 -3.33 -1.18 0.56
N VAL A 152 -4.26 -1.21 1.51
CA VAL A 152 -4.30 -2.21 2.58
C VAL A 152 -4.37 -3.63 2.03
N ARG A 153 -5.07 -3.85 0.92
CA ARG A 153 -5.08 -5.16 0.23
C ARG A 153 -3.71 -5.54 -0.29
N GLU A 154 -2.98 -4.62 -0.91
CA GLU A 154 -1.60 -4.87 -1.39
C GLU A 154 -0.63 -5.11 -0.21
N LEU A 155 -0.81 -4.40 0.90
CA LEU A 155 0.02 -4.57 2.10
C LEU A 155 -0.08 -5.98 2.72
N ARG A 156 -1.16 -6.74 2.44
CA ARG A 156 -1.27 -8.14 2.89
C ARG A 156 -0.22 -9.05 2.29
N ALA A 157 0.42 -8.66 1.18
CA ALA A 157 1.50 -9.43 0.57
C ALA A 157 2.85 -9.31 1.32
N PHE A 158 2.94 -8.42 2.32
CA PHE A 158 4.12 -8.27 3.19
C PHE A 158 4.03 -9.25 4.38
N ASP A 159 4.13 -10.54 4.11
CA ASP A 159 3.96 -11.60 5.13
C ASP A 159 5.03 -11.60 6.24
N SER A 160 6.19 -11.01 5.97
CA SER A 160 7.35 -10.96 6.88
C SER A 160 7.48 -9.65 7.62
N LEU A 161 6.45 -8.80 7.55
CA LEU A 161 6.45 -7.51 8.21
C LEU A 161 6.53 -7.68 9.74
N LYS A 162 7.53 -7.04 10.36
CA LYS A 162 7.73 -7.03 11.82
C LYS A 162 7.38 -5.70 12.44
N GLN A 163 7.53 -4.61 11.69
CA GLN A 163 7.25 -3.25 12.13
C GLN A 163 6.56 -2.49 11.02
N MET A 164 5.46 -1.82 11.37
CA MET A 164 4.75 -0.95 10.46
C MET A 164 4.36 0.34 11.16
N TYR A 165 4.66 1.49 10.58
CA TYR A 165 4.15 2.78 11.04
C TYR A 165 3.23 3.39 9.99
N VAL A 166 2.09 3.91 10.42
CA VAL A 166 1.23 4.76 9.60
C VAL A 166 1.49 6.19 10.06
N VAL A 167 2.01 7.03 9.18
CA VAL A 167 2.36 8.43 9.47
C VAL A 167 1.36 9.32 8.75
N LEU A 168 0.62 10.13 9.51
CA LEU A 168 -0.27 11.14 8.96
C LEU A 168 0.46 12.48 8.87
N GLU A 169 0.79 12.90 7.67
CA GLU A 169 1.40 14.21 7.42
C GLU A 169 0.30 15.26 7.26
N LEU A 170 0.30 16.23 8.18
CA LEU A 170 -0.71 17.27 8.24
C LEU A 170 -0.35 18.41 7.27
N PRO A 171 -1.35 19.04 6.62
CA PRO A 171 -1.10 20.18 5.76
C PRO A 171 -0.52 21.36 6.55
N GLU A 172 0.23 22.22 5.87
CA GLU A 172 0.79 23.42 6.48
C GLU A 172 -0.31 24.29 7.10
N GLY A 173 -0.10 24.75 8.33
CA GLY A 173 -1.08 25.58 9.06
C GLY A 173 -2.27 24.82 9.65
N SER A 174 -2.28 23.48 9.63
CA SER A 174 -3.31 22.69 10.31
C SER A 174 -3.32 23.00 11.81
N ASP A 175 -4.49 23.36 12.36
CA ASP A 175 -4.64 23.46 13.81
C ASP A 175 -4.63 22.05 14.42
N ASN A 176 -3.64 21.79 15.27
CA ASN A 176 -3.38 20.49 15.88
C ASN A 176 -4.42 20.11 16.96
N THR A 177 -5.39 20.98 17.24
CA THR A 177 -6.35 20.82 18.34
C THR A 177 -7.39 19.74 18.10
N ASP A 178 -7.89 19.56 16.87
CA ASP A 178 -8.91 18.56 16.56
C ASP A 178 -8.40 17.47 15.60
N LYS A 179 -7.81 16.41 16.17
CA LYS A 179 -7.31 15.25 15.41
C LYS A 179 -8.40 14.23 15.03
N ARG A 180 -9.68 14.49 15.31
CA ARG A 180 -10.74 13.49 15.10
C ARG A 180 -10.96 13.16 13.62
N HIS A 181 -10.80 14.15 12.75
CA HIS A 181 -10.91 13.97 11.30
C HIS A 181 -9.83 13.06 10.71
N LEU A 182 -8.72 12.85 11.42
CA LEU A 182 -7.64 11.96 11.01
C LEU A 182 -8.07 10.48 10.98
N ALA A 183 -9.09 10.12 11.76
CA ALA A 183 -9.54 8.73 11.89
C ALA A 183 -9.81 8.11 10.51
N ALA A 184 -10.46 8.84 9.60
CA ALA A 184 -10.85 8.34 8.29
C ALA A 184 -9.68 7.82 7.42
N TYR A 185 -8.50 8.41 7.56
CA TYR A 185 -7.29 7.97 6.83
C TYR A 185 -6.61 6.76 7.48
N VAL A 186 -7.01 6.41 8.71
CA VAL A 186 -6.44 5.31 9.50
C VAL A 186 -7.36 4.10 9.53
N LEU A 187 -8.69 4.30 9.52
CA LEU A 187 -9.68 3.22 9.59
C LEU A 187 -9.40 2.04 8.64
N PRO A 188 -8.98 2.24 7.36
CA PRO A 188 -8.70 1.12 6.46
C PRO A 188 -7.64 0.15 6.99
N PHE A 189 -6.66 0.63 7.78
CA PHE A 189 -5.55 -0.19 8.30
C PHE A 189 -5.99 -1.17 9.40
N TYR A 190 -7.18 -1.00 9.99
CA TYR A 190 -7.75 -1.99 10.90
C TYR A 190 -8.15 -3.29 10.19
N HIS A 191 -8.22 -3.29 8.84
CA HIS A 191 -8.43 -4.50 8.04
C HIS A 191 -7.15 -5.30 7.77
N LEU A 192 -6.00 -4.90 8.33
CA LEU A 192 -4.76 -5.68 8.27
C LEU A 192 -4.80 -6.81 9.31
N ASP A 193 -5.54 -7.88 9.00
CA ASP A 193 -5.71 -9.04 9.87
C ASP A 193 -4.37 -9.77 10.13
N THR A 194 -3.44 -9.69 9.18
CA THR A 194 -2.13 -10.36 9.23
C THR A 194 -1.11 -9.62 10.09
N PHE A 195 -1.30 -8.32 10.34
CA PHE A 195 -0.33 -7.49 11.06
C PHE A 195 -1.03 -6.48 11.97
N THR A 196 -1.16 -6.82 13.25
CA THR A 196 -1.86 -5.99 14.25
C THR A 196 -0.95 -5.03 15.03
N HIS A 197 0.37 -5.13 14.86
CA HIS A 197 1.36 -4.38 15.66
C HIS A 197 1.78 -3.06 15.01
N TRP A 198 0.95 -2.48 14.15
CA TRP A 198 1.26 -1.19 13.54
C TRP A 198 1.08 -0.06 14.54
N LYS A 199 1.82 1.04 14.34
CA LYS A 199 1.73 2.23 15.20
C LYS A 199 1.34 3.45 14.40
N LEU A 200 0.50 4.30 14.98
CA LEU A 200 0.12 5.57 14.41
C LEU A 200 1.09 6.68 14.83
N GLN A 201 1.54 7.45 13.86
CA GLN A 201 2.29 8.68 14.03
C GLN A 201 1.59 9.82 13.29
N HIS A 202 1.87 11.04 13.70
CA HIS A 202 1.52 12.24 12.94
C HIS A 202 2.79 13.07 12.73
N GLN A 203 2.80 13.83 11.65
CA GLN A 203 3.91 14.67 11.25
C GLN A 203 3.36 16.05 10.88
N GLU A 204 3.78 17.07 11.62
CA GLU A 204 3.53 18.46 11.23
C GLU A 204 4.56 18.90 10.18
N PHE A 205 4.20 19.88 9.37
CA PHE A 205 5.08 20.41 8.34
C PHE A 205 6.44 20.83 8.91
N GLY A 206 7.51 20.29 8.33
CA GLY A 206 8.90 20.57 8.76
C GLY A 206 9.33 19.90 10.08
N GLN A 207 8.48 19.08 10.71
CA GLN A 207 8.80 18.38 11.95
C GLN A 207 9.05 16.89 11.72
N TYR A 208 9.64 16.24 12.72
CA TYR A 208 9.79 14.79 12.76
C TYR A 208 8.46 14.12 13.18
N PRO A 209 8.15 12.93 12.65
CA PRO A 209 6.98 12.17 13.09
C PRO A 209 6.99 11.90 14.60
N CYS A 210 5.84 12.10 15.24
CA CYS A 210 5.64 11.80 16.65
C CYS A 210 4.45 10.85 16.84
N PHE A 211 4.52 10.00 17.86
CA PHE A 211 3.48 9.00 18.12
C PHE A 211 2.15 9.68 18.49
N ALA A 212 1.05 9.15 17.95
CA ALA A 212 -0.28 9.58 18.37
C ALA A 212 -0.49 9.29 19.87
N SER A 213 -1.18 10.20 20.56
CA SER A 213 -1.49 10.01 21.98
C SER A 213 -2.48 8.85 22.18
N ASN A 214 -2.44 8.20 23.34
CA ASN A 214 -3.39 7.13 23.67
C ASN A 214 -4.86 7.60 23.60
N ALA A 215 -5.13 8.89 23.87
CA ALA A 215 -6.47 9.45 23.73
C ALA A 215 -6.92 9.49 22.26
N CYS A 216 -6.01 9.84 21.34
CA CYS A 216 -6.26 9.81 19.90
C CYS A 216 -6.52 8.38 19.42
N ILE A 217 -5.67 7.42 19.81
CA ILE A 217 -5.85 6.00 19.45
C ILE A 217 -7.21 5.47 19.91
N ARG A 218 -7.57 5.66 21.18
CA ARG A 218 -8.88 5.23 21.72
C ARG A 218 -10.06 5.86 20.98
N HIS A 219 -9.91 7.10 20.53
CA HIS A 219 -10.95 7.75 19.73
C HIS A 219 -11.11 7.06 18.37
N ILE A 220 -10.01 6.78 17.67
CA ILE A 220 -10.02 6.08 16.39
C ILE A 220 -10.59 4.66 16.56
N ASP A 221 -10.18 3.92 17.59
CA ASP A 221 -10.72 2.60 17.92
C ASP A 221 -12.24 2.64 18.06
N LYS A 222 -12.75 3.59 18.85
CA LYS A 222 -14.19 3.78 19.05
C LYS A 222 -14.89 4.12 17.73
N THR A 223 -14.32 5.01 16.91
CA THR A 223 -14.88 5.36 15.60
C THR A 223 -14.91 4.16 14.66
N TYR A 224 -13.88 3.30 14.69
CA TYR A 224 -13.86 2.06 13.93
C TYR A 224 -14.96 1.10 14.38
N GLU A 225 -15.11 0.88 15.69
CA GLU A 225 -16.19 0.05 16.23
C GLU A 225 -17.57 0.55 15.82
N GLU A 226 -17.82 1.85 15.92
CA GLU A 226 -19.07 2.49 15.47
C GLU A 226 -19.30 2.31 13.95
N PHE A 227 -18.24 2.31 13.16
CA PHE A 227 -18.31 2.07 11.72
C PHE A 227 -18.67 0.61 11.42
N VAL A 228 -17.98 -0.35 12.03
CA VAL A 228 -18.24 -1.79 11.87
C VAL A 228 -19.65 -2.17 12.31
N GLN A 229 -20.13 -1.63 13.43
CA GLN A 229 -21.50 -1.89 13.92
C GLN A 229 -22.56 -1.35 12.97
N GLU A 230 -22.30 -0.20 12.36
CA GLU A 230 -23.23 0.37 11.38
C GLU A 230 -23.25 -0.43 10.08
N GLU A 231 -22.08 -0.79 9.52
CA GLU A 231 -22.01 -1.64 8.32
C GLU A 231 -22.72 -2.98 8.54
N ARG A 232 -22.60 -3.58 9.74
CA ARG A 232 -23.34 -4.79 10.10
C ARG A 232 -24.85 -4.58 10.07
N LYS A 233 -25.34 -3.49 10.66
CA LYS A 233 -26.78 -3.15 10.68
C LYS A 233 -27.31 -2.88 9.28
N GLU A 234 -26.54 -2.22 8.42
CA GLU A 234 -26.92 -1.97 7.02
C GLU A 234 -27.02 -3.29 6.24
N LEU A 235 -26.04 -4.18 6.38
CA LEU A 235 -26.06 -5.50 5.74
C LEU A 235 -27.24 -6.36 6.22
N GLU A 236 -27.58 -6.31 7.50
CA GLU A 236 -28.75 -7.00 8.05
C GLU A 236 -30.07 -6.45 7.50
N LYS A 237 -30.20 -5.13 7.37
CA LYS A 237 -31.36 -4.49 6.74
C LYS A 237 -31.51 -4.91 5.28
N GLU A 238 -30.41 -4.90 4.52
CA GLU A 238 -30.42 -5.31 3.11
C GLU A 238 -30.81 -6.79 2.96
N LYS A 239 -30.31 -7.67 3.83
CA LYS A 239 -30.71 -9.09 3.84
C LYS A 239 -32.19 -9.28 4.16
N ARG A 240 -32.74 -8.53 5.12
CA ARG A 240 -34.18 -8.57 5.45
C ARG A 240 -35.03 -8.12 4.26
N GLN A 241 -34.66 -7.00 3.63
CA GLN A 241 -35.35 -6.49 2.44
C GLN A 241 -35.37 -7.52 1.31
N LYS A 242 -34.23 -8.17 1.01
CA LYS A 242 -34.17 -9.23 -0.02
C LYS A 242 -35.06 -10.43 0.28
N VAL A 243 -35.24 -10.79 1.56
CA VAL A 243 -36.15 -11.88 1.97
C VAL A 243 -37.62 -11.48 1.81
N GLU A 244 -37.96 -10.24 2.19
CA GLU A 244 -39.31 -9.69 2.02
C GLU A 244 -39.69 -9.58 0.53
N ASP A 245 -38.77 -9.09 -0.31
CA ASP A 245 -38.96 -8.98 -1.76
C ASP A 245 -39.15 -10.37 -2.41
N ASN A 246 -38.37 -11.37 -1.98
CA ASN A 246 -38.52 -12.75 -2.46
C ASN A 246 -39.85 -13.38 -2.02
N ASN A 247 -40.32 -13.11 -0.80
CA ASN A 247 -41.61 -13.60 -0.33
C ASN A 247 -42.78 -12.96 -1.12
N HIS A 248 -42.65 -11.70 -1.53
CA HIS A 248 -43.65 -11.04 -2.38
C HIS A 248 -43.69 -11.57 -3.82
N MET A 249 -42.59 -12.11 -4.36
CA MET A 249 -42.59 -12.76 -5.69
C MET A 249 -43.33 -14.10 -5.72
N ILE A 250 -43.39 -14.84 -4.59
CA ILE A 250 -44.03 -16.17 -4.53
C ILE A 250 -45.57 -16.06 -4.51
N ILE A 251 -46.13 -14.90 -4.14
CA ILE A 251 -47.58 -14.65 -4.08
C ILE A 251 -48.03 -13.83 -5.30
N ARG A 252 -47.72 -14.31 -6.51
CA ARG A 252 -48.55 -14.02 -7.68
C ARG A 252 -49.32 -15.30 -8.02
N PRO A 253 -50.55 -15.48 -7.50
CA PRO A 253 -51.43 -16.48 -8.09
C PRO A 253 -51.53 -16.18 -9.57
N SER A 254 -51.09 -17.12 -10.40
CA SER A 254 -51.26 -17.07 -11.85
C SER A 254 -52.76 -17.05 -12.14
N ALA A 255 -53.36 -15.86 -12.16
CA ALA A 255 -54.75 -15.61 -12.45
C ALA A 255 -55.03 -15.59 -13.96
N ASN A 256 -54.13 -16.12 -14.78
CA ASN A 256 -54.47 -16.56 -16.13
C ASN A 256 -54.91 -18.02 -16.04
N PRO A 257 -56.24 -18.30 -16.03
CA PRO A 257 -56.70 -19.64 -16.34
C PRO A 257 -56.10 -20.02 -17.70
N ILE A 258 -55.20 -20.99 -17.70
CA ILE A 258 -54.69 -21.59 -18.94
C ILE A 258 -55.91 -22.19 -19.63
N PRO A 259 -56.32 -21.73 -20.82
CA PRO A 259 -57.29 -22.46 -21.62
C PRO A 259 -56.68 -23.82 -21.92
N LEU A 260 -57.34 -24.88 -21.47
CA LEU A 260 -57.06 -26.28 -21.81
C LEU A 260 -57.33 -26.50 -23.31
N GLU A 261 -56.51 -25.92 -24.17
CA GLU A 261 -56.34 -26.45 -25.52
C GLU A 261 -55.15 -27.40 -25.49
N PHE A 262 -55.46 -28.69 -25.64
CA PHE A 262 -54.49 -29.74 -25.90
C PHE A 262 -54.13 -29.74 -27.40
N PRO A 263 -53.00 -29.17 -27.83
CA PRO A 263 -52.45 -29.57 -29.11
C PRO A 263 -51.88 -30.98 -28.95
N ARG A 264 -52.51 -31.95 -29.64
CA ARG A 264 -51.92 -33.27 -29.92
C ARG A 264 -50.60 -33.05 -30.66
N LYS A 265 -49.48 -32.96 -29.93
CA LYS A 265 -48.15 -33.08 -30.53
C LYS A 265 -47.81 -34.55 -30.68
N ILE A 266 -47.71 -34.93 -31.94
CA ILE A 266 -47.18 -36.20 -32.44
C ILE A 266 -45.79 -36.40 -31.84
N PHE A 267 -45.63 -37.52 -31.14
CA PHE A 267 -44.38 -38.03 -30.62
C PHE A 267 -43.43 -38.29 -31.80
N LYS A 268 -42.42 -37.44 -32.01
CA LYS A 268 -41.24 -37.81 -32.81
C LYS A 268 -40.18 -38.33 -31.84
N GLN A 269 -39.69 -39.53 -32.14
CA GLN A 269 -38.69 -40.23 -31.35
C GLN A 269 -37.38 -39.42 -31.25
N PRO A 270 -36.63 -39.56 -30.15
CA PRO A 270 -35.34 -38.91 -29.98
C PRO A 270 -34.30 -39.52 -30.91
N GLU A 271 -33.69 -38.67 -31.74
CA GLU A 271 -32.46 -39.01 -32.45
C GLU A 271 -31.32 -39.17 -31.45
N THR A 272 -30.63 -40.29 -31.62
CA THR A 272 -29.53 -40.79 -30.79
C THR A 272 -28.32 -39.90 -31.00
N ILE A 273 -27.95 -39.10 -29.98
CA ILE A 273 -26.69 -38.36 -29.99
C ILE A 273 -25.55 -39.36 -29.77
N LYS A 274 -24.75 -39.58 -30.82
CA LYS A 274 -23.49 -40.33 -30.75
C LYS A 274 -22.45 -39.55 -29.92
N PRO A 275 -21.68 -40.21 -29.05
CA PRO A 275 -20.53 -39.59 -28.41
C PRO A 275 -19.45 -39.33 -29.46
N SER A 276 -19.06 -38.06 -29.64
CA SER A 276 -17.92 -37.70 -30.49
C SER A 276 -16.62 -37.87 -29.72
N ASP A 277 -15.90 -38.86 -30.21
CA ASP A 277 -14.51 -39.21 -30.01
C ASP A 277 -13.48 -38.06 -30.05
N THR A 278 -12.52 -38.19 -29.12
CA THR A 278 -11.06 -37.97 -29.26
C THR A 278 -10.51 -36.64 -29.79
N HIS A 279 -9.71 -35.95 -28.95
CA HIS A 279 -8.48 -35.27 -29.37
C HIS A 279 -7.45 -35.28 -28.21
N LYS A 280 -6.55 -36.27 -28.15
CA LYS A 280 -5.17 -36.29 -28.69
C LYS A 280 -4.26 -35.15 -28.22
N SER A 281 -3.56 -35.46 -27.13
CA SER A 281 -2.16 -35.17 -26.79
C SER A 281 -1.28 -34.66 -27.93
N THR A 282 -0.55 -33.56 -27.67
CA THR A 282 0.74 -33.29 -28.31
C THR A 282 1.73 -32.81 -27.27
N LYS A 283 2.70 -33.68 -26.93
CA LYS A 283 3.95 -33.35 -26.25
C LYS A 283 4.88 -32.65 -27.26
N GLY A 284 5.28 -31.43 -26.98
CA GLY A 284 6.36 -30.73 -27.67
C GLY A 284 7.65 -30.81 -26.86
N SER A 285 8.49 -31.77 -27.22
CA SER A 285 9.90 -31.86 -26.86
C SER A 285 10.70 -31.01 -27.84
N THR A 286 11.55 -30.10 -27.36
CA THR A 286 12.77 -29.73 -28.09
C THR A 286 13.85 -29.27 -27.14
N SER A 287 14.92 -30.08 -27.09
CA SER A 287 16.25 -29.72 -26.62
C SER A 287 16.92 -28.73 -27.56
N ARG A 288 17.63 -27.75 -27.01
CA ARG A 288 19.06 -27.50 -27.26
C ARG A 288 19.59 -26.53 -26.22
#